data_AF-A0A1I8A7N3-F1
#
_entry.id   AF-A0A1I8A7N3-F1
#
_cell.length_a   1.000
_cell.length_b   1.000
_cell.length_c   1.000
_cell.angle_alpha   90.00
_cell.angle_beta   90.00
_cell.angle_gamma   90.00
#
_symmetry.space_group_name_H-M   'P 1'
#
loop_
_entity.id
_entity.type
_entity.pdbx_description
1 polymer ?
#
loop_
_entity_poly.entity_id
_entity_poly.type
_entity_poly.pdbx_seq_one_letter_code
_entity_poly.pdbx_strand_id
1 'polypeptide(L)'
;MKCRLQFSLEILGPGRGSTDVYSSVFTKEKCANWVAFIADVTTDHVLVMKKLPPVEGTRRAELSFVAPEETGFHSLDLIIMSDSYLNADVQCHLCNLIVVP
;
A
#
# COMPACT_ATOMS: atom_id res chain seq x y z
N MET A 1 5.20 -15.32 13.63
CA MET A 1 4.66 -14.23 14.50
C MET A 1 3.65 -13.41 13.70
N LYS A 2 2.49 -13.04 14.26
CA LYS A 2 1.50 -12.18 13.57
C LYS A 2 1.77 -10.71 13.88
N CYS A 3 1.94 -9.90 12.84
CA CYS A 3 2.24 -8.48 12.91
C CYS A 3 1.05 -7.65 12.39
N ARG A 4 0.92 -6.41 12.87
CA ARG A 4 -0.09 -5.45 12.43
C ARG A 4 0.58 -4.12 12.13
N LEU A 5 0.26 -3.55 10.96
CA LEU A 5 0.67 -2.23 10.55
C LEU A 5 -0.57 -1.34 10.42
N GLN A 6 -0.57 -0.22 11.12
CA GLN A 6 -1.60 0.82 11.00
C GLN A 6 -0.99 2.07 10.37
N PHE A 7 -1.68 2.65 9.40
CA PHE A 7 -1.23 3.85 8.69
C PHE A 7 -2.41 4.71 8.25
N SER A 8 -2.14 5.95 7.90
CA SER A 8 -3.13 6.87 7.31
C SER A 8 -2.69 7.25 5.91
N LEU A 9 -3.63 7.22 4.97
CA LEU A 9 -3.45 7.79 3.63
C LEU A 9 -4.19 9.10 3.57
N GLU A 10 -3.58 10.11 2.97
CA GLU A 10 -4.18 11.42 2.76
C GLU A 10 -4.05 11.83 1.30
N ILE A 11 -5.15 12.27 0.69
CA ILE A 11 -5.09 12.90 -0.63
C ILE A 11 -4.73 14.37 -0.46
N LEU A 12 -3.60 14.74 -1.05
CA LEU A 12 -3.11 16.11 -1.08
C LEU A 12 -3.60 16.83 -2.36
N GLY A 13 -3.75 18.15 -2.28
CA GLY A 13 -4.06 19.01 -3.42
C GLY A 13 -5.53 19.45 -3.54
N PRO A 14 -5.86 20.20 -4.61
CA PRO A 14 -7.16 20.85 -4.78
C PRO A 14 -8.32 19.88 -5.02
N GLY A 15 -8.03 18.64 -5.43
CA GLY A 15 -9.02 17.59 -5.70
C GLY A 15 -9.37 16.67 -4.51
N ARG A 16 -8.94 16.98 -3.28
CA ARG A 16 -9.04 16.11 -2.09
C ARG A 16 -10.44 15.58 -1.72
N GLY A 17 -11.50 16.11 -2.33
CA GLY A 17 -12.90 15.68 -2.12
C GLY A 17 -13.53 14.95 -3.30
N SER A 18 -12.82 14.75 -4.41
CA SER A 18 -13.28 13.93 -5.52
C SER A 18 -12.34 12.75 -5.71
N THR A 19 -12.92 11.56 -5.86
CA THR A 19 -12.17 10.34 -6.13
C THR A 19 -12.35 9.87 -7.56
N ASP A 20 -13.05 10.63 -8.40
CA ASP A 20 -13.33 10.26 -9.77
C ASP A 20 -12.04 10.24 -10.59
N VAL A 21 -11.91 9.20 -11.41
CA VAL A 21 -10.76 9.04 -12.29
C VAL A 21 -10.95 9.92 -13.50
N TYR A 22 -9.97 10.79 -13.75
CA TYR A 22 -9.88 11.51 -15.01
C TYR A 22 -9.03 10.71 -16.01
N SER A 23 -9.66 10.26 -17.10
CA SER A 23 -8.98 9.59 -18.21
C SER A 23 -9.67 9.94 -19.53
N SER A 24 -8.90 10.28 -20.55
CA SER A 24 -9.41 10.59 -21.89
C SER A 24 -9.77 9.33 -22.70
N VAL A 25 -9.27 8.16 -22.28
CA VAL A 25 -9.41 6.90 -23.02
C VAL A 25 -10.29 5.88 -22.30
N PHE A 26 -10.44 6.00 -20.98
CA PHE A 26 -11.32 5.12 -20.21
C PHE A 26 -12.73 5.71 -20.15
N THR A 27 -13.70 5.02 -20.75
CA THR A 27 -15.03 5.59 -21.02
C THR A 27 -16.08 5.31 -19.95
N LYS A 28 -15.75 4.50 -18.93
CA LYS A 28 -16.67 4.18 -17.83
C LYS A 28 -16.37 5.04 -16.62
N GLU A 29 -17.41 5.38 -15.87
CA GLU A 29 -17.25 5.99 -14.56
C GLU A 29 -16.41 5.08 -13.64
N LYS A 30 -15.46 5.67 -12.93
CA LYS A 30 -14.55 4.95 -12.04
C LYS A 30 -14.06 5.89 -10.96
N CYS A 31 -14.04 5.41 -9.72
CA CYS A 31 -13.30 6.03 -8.63
C CYS A 31 -11.91 5.40 -8.49
N ALA A 32 -10.91 6.22 -8.14
CA ALA A 32 -9.54 5.79 -7.92
C ALA A 32 -9.44 4.95 -6.65
N ASN A 33 -9.13 3.67 -6.80
CA ASN A 33 -8.84 2.79 -5.67
C ASN A 33 -7.33 2.67 -5.49
N TRP A 34 -6.96 2.10 -4.35
CA TRP A 34 -5.57 1.88 -4.00
C TRP A 34 -5.35 0.42 -3.63
N VAL A 35 -4.13 -0.05 -3.75
CA VAL A 35 -3.70 -1.35 -3.26
C VAL A 35 -2.53 -1.12 -2.34
N ALA A 36 -2.64 -1.56 -1.09
CA ALA A 36 -1.54 -1.50 -0.14
C ALA A 36 -1.00 -2.92 0.08
N PHE A 37 0.32 -3.08 0.04
CA PHE A 37 0.96 -4.35 0.34
C PHE A 37 2.27 -4.12 1.09
N ILE A 38 2.64 -5.12 1.89
CA ILE A 38 3.95 -5.19 2.54
C ILE A 38 4.77 -6.20 1.77
N ALA A 39 5.93 -5.77 1.28
CA ALA A 39 6.88 -6.62 0.59
C ALA A 39 8.15 -6.76 1.41
N ASP A 40 8.75 -7.94 1.36
CA ASP A 40 10.14 -8.15 1.71
C ASP A 40 10.99 -7.94 0.46
N VAL A 41 11.71 -6.82 0.41
CA VAL A 41 12.54 -6.45 -0.75
C VAL A 41 13.82 -7.28 -0.84
N THR A 42 14.18 -8.03 0.21
CA THR A 42 15.35 -8.91 0.18
C THR A 42 15.07 -10.21 -0.57
N THR A 43 13.84 -10.70 -0.47
CA THR A 43 13.39 -11.98 -1.07
C THR A 43 12.45 -11.78 -2.25
N ASP A 44 12.07 -10.53 -2.57
CA ASP A 44 11.09 -10.17 -3.60
C ASP A 44 9.71 -10.82 -3.37
N HIS A 45 9.32 -10.94 -2.10
CA HIS A 45 8.08 -11.60 -1.69
C HIS A 45 7.07 -10.63 -1.08
N VAL A 46 5.80 -10.75 -1.48
CA VAL A 46 4.70 -10.01 -0.87
C VAL A 46 4.18 -10.76 0.36
N LEU A 47 4.29 -10.14 1.53
CA LEU A 47 3.84 -10.72 2.81
C LEU A 47 2.32 -10.55 3.03
N VAL A 48 1.75 -9.46 2.52
CA VAL A 48 0.29 -9.21 2.56
C VAL A 48 -0.09 -8.20 1.48
N MET A 49 -1.29 -8.34 0.92
CA MET A 49 -1.89 -7.36 0.01
C MET A 49 -3.34 -7.09 0.42
N LYS A 50 -3.76 -5.82 0.33
CA LYS A 50 -5.14 -5.40 0.61
C LYS A 50 -5.55 -4.31 -0.37
N LYS A 51 -6.70 -4.52 -1.03
CA LYS A 51 -7.38 -3.45 -1.75
C LYS A 51 -7.93 -2.43 -0.76
N LEU A 52 -7.62 -1.17 -1.00
CA LEU A 52 -8.17 -0.03 -0.29
C LEU A 52 -9.18 0.68 -1.21
N PRO A 53 -10.37 1.03 -0.70
CA PRO A 53 -11.33 1.80 -1.49
C PRO A 53 -10.83 3.22 -1.71
N PRO A 54 -11.58 4.04 -2.46
CA PRO A 54 -11.23 5.44 -2.67
C PRO A 54 -11.04 6.18 -1.35
N VAL A 55 -10.15 7.18 -1.36
CA VAL A 55 -9.77 7.96 -0.18
C VAL A 55 -10.28 9.38 -0.40
N GLU A 56 -11.15 9.86 0.48
CA GLU A 56 -11.58 11.26 0.51
C GLU A 56 -10.96 11.91 1.76
N GLY A 57 -10.20 12.98 1.59
CA GLY A 57 -9.41 13.55 2.68
C GLY A 57 -8.41 12.53 3.25
N THR A 58 -8.64 12.07 4.49
CA THR A 58 -7.78 11.15 5.22
C THR A 58 -8.48 9.83 5.53
N ARG A 59 -7.78 8.71 5.31
CA ARG A 59 -8.28 7.37 5.62
C ARG A 59 -7.27 6.57 6.42
N ARG A 60 -7.71 6.00 7.55
CA ARG A 60 -6.94 5.01 8.30
C ARG A 60 -7.09 3.62 7.68
N ALA A 61 -5.98 2.89 7.60
CA ALA A 61 -5.93 1.53 7.11
C ALA A 61 -5.09 0.65 8.04
N GLU A 62 -5.38 -0.65 8.01
CA GLU A 62 -4.64 -1.68 8.72
C GLU A 62 -4.33 -2.85 7.80
N LEU A 63 -3.09 -3.33 7.87
CA LEU A 63 -2.60 -4.57 7.28
C LEU A 63 -2.17 -5.52 8.41
N SER A 64 -2.61 -6.77 8.31
CA SER A 64 -2.15 -7.86 9.18
C SER A 64 -1.34 -8.84 8.34
N PHE A 65 -0.13 -9.16 8.76
CA PHE A 65 0.77 -10.07 8.05
C PHE A 65 1.48 -11.02 9.02
N VAL A 66 2.09 -12.06 8.47
CA VAL A 66 2.95 -12.97 9.23
C VAL A 66 4.38 -12.59 8.92
N ALA A 67 5.22 -12.49 9.95
CA ALA A 67 6.66 -12.29 9.76
C ALA A 67 7.24 -13.41 8.86
N PRO A 68 8.28 -13.11 8.05
CA PRO A 68 8.94 -14.12 7.22
C PRO A 68 9.32 -15.37 8.03
N GLU A 69 9.18 -16.55 7.41
CA GLU A 69 9.53 -17.83 8.03
C GLU A 69 11.02 -18.10 7.98
N GLU A 70 11.69 -17.57 6.96
CA GLU A 70 13.12 -17.68 6.76
C GLU A 70 13.86 -16.91 7.86
N THR A 71 14.95 -17.49 8.36
CA THR A 71 15.81 -16.82 9.32
C THR A 71 16.77 -15.88 8.61
N GLY A 72 17.14 -14.80 9.28
CA GLY A 72 18.07 -13.81 8.75
C GLY A 72 17.47 -12.42 8.64
N PHE A 73 18.05 -11.63 7.74
CA PHE A 73 17.72 -10.22 7.56
C PHE A 73 16.65 -10.04 6.49
N HIS A 74 15.60 -9.30 6.80
CA HIS A 74 14.50 -8.97 5.91
C HIS A 74 14.27 -7.46 5.93
N SER A 75 14.30 -6.82 4.76
CA SER A 75 13.98 -5.40 4.62
C SER A 75 12.54 -5.29 4.13
N LEU A 76 11.67 -4.74 4.98
CA LEU A 76 10.25 -4.68 4.70
C LEU A 76 9.84 -3.29 4.25
N ASP A 77 9.06 -3.21 3.18
CA ASP A 77 8.55 -1.98 2.62
C ASP A 77 7.02 -2.01 2.55
N LEU A 78 6.38 -0.87 2.85
CA LEU A 78 4.98 -0.61 2.55
C LEU A 78 4.91 0.04 1.18
N ILE A 79 4.17 -0.59 0.28
CA ILE A 79 3.93 -0.07 -1.05
C ILE A 79 2.43 0.16 -1.22
N ILE A 80 2.08 1.36 -1.66
CA ILE A 80 0.71 1.79 -1.95
C ILE A 80 0.66 2.16 -3.43
N MET A 81 -0.11 1.41 -4.21
CA MET A 81 -0.25 1.63 -5.65
C MET A 81 -1.63 2.15 -5.99
N SER A 82 -1.71 3.05 -6.97
CA SER A 82 -2.97 3.44 -7.58
C SER A 82 -3.41 2.39 -8.60
N ASP A 83 -4.72 2.11 -8.66
CA ASP A 83 -5.29 1.28 -9.73
C ASP A 83 -5.64 2.08 -11.00
N SER A 84 -5.37 3.39 -11.00
CA SER A 84 -5.91 4.34 -11.98
C SER A 84 -4.87 5.31 -12.55
N TYR A 85 -3.86 5.69 -11.76
CA TYR A 85 -2.89 6.70 -12.14
C TYR A 85 -1.47 6.14 -12.11
N LEU A 86 -0.71 6.37 -13.17
CA LEU A 86 0.71 6.05 -13.21
C LEU A 86 1.52 7.10 -12.44
N ASN A 87 2.62 6.67 -11.81
CA ASN A 87 3.51 7.51 -11.00
C ASN A 87 2.85 8.15 -9.76
N ALA A 88 1.69 7.63 -9.35
CA ALA A 88 1.02 7.99 -8.09
C ALA A 88 1.35 7.02 -6.95
N ASP A 89 2.20 6.03 -7.22
CA ASP A 89 2.56 4.98 -6.28
C ASP A 89 3.56 5.51 -5.25
N VAL A 90 3.44 5.01 -4.02
CA VAL A 90 4.30 5.38 -2.89
C VAL A 90 4.92 4.12 -2.32
N GLN A 91 6.24 4.13 -2.20
CA GLN A 91 7.00 3.10 -1.50
C GLN A 91 7.67 3.74 -0.28
N CYS A 92 7.52 3.12 0.87
CA CYS A 92 8.08 3.57 2.14
C CYS A 92 8.75 2.39 2.84
N HIS A 93 10.02 2.57 3.19
CA HIS A 93 10.71 1.59 4.02
C HIS A 93 10.08 1.52 5.41
N LEU A 94 9.62 0.33 5.81
CA LEU A 94 9.00 0.12 7.12
C LEU A 94 10.05 -0.16 8.18
N CYS A 95 10.80 -1.23 8.00
CA CYS A 95 11.82 -1.66 8.95
C CYS A 95 12.73 -2.74 8.37
N ASN A 96 13.85 -2.91 9.05
CA ASN A 96 14.67 -4.11 8.94
C ASN A 96 14.30 -5.07 10.05
N LEU A 97 13.83 -6.26 9.70
CA LEU A 97 13.48 -7.33 10.61
C LEU A 97 14.57 -8.40 10.59
N ILE A 98 15.05 -8.79 11.77
CA ILE A 98 15.96 -9.93 11.92
C ILE A 98 15.17 -11.08 12.54
N VAL A 99 15.00 -12.15 11.79
CA VAL A 99 14.36 -13.39 12.25
C VAL A 99 15.44 -14.32 12.76
N VAL A 100 15.36 -14.67 14.05
CA VAL A 100 16.29 -15.59 14.71
C VAL A 100 15.61 -16.95 14.94
N PRO A 101 16.38 -18.05 15.02
CA PRO A 101 15.86 -19.39 15.32
C PRO A 101 15.13 -19.49 16.67
#